data_AF-W7PS22-F1
#
_entry.id   AF-W7PS22-F1
#
_cell.length_a   1.000
_cell.length_b   1.000
_cell.length_c   1.000
_cell.angle_alpha   90.00
_cell.angle_beta   90.00
_cell.angle_gamma   90.00
#
_symmetry.space_group_name_H-M   'P 1'
#
loop_
_entity.id
_entity.type
_entity.pdbx_description
1 polymer ?
#
loop_
_entity_poly.entity_id
_entity_poly.type
_entity_poly.pdbx_seq_one_letter_code
_entity_poly.pdbx_strand_id
1 'polypeptide(L)'
;YLSEDAMGSKFGRDLRSEDLNFGYGVEFQVESYLRHQGDTFSSSFDANTYLLMTKALDYFDPAAVHGGVLAKAVKPAQCPFLVVSFTSDWRFPPSRSRELANALIRAGKSVSYVNIDSPHGHDAFLLPEPRYQAVFAAFMSRAARELGLEERS
;
A
#
# COMPACT_ATOMS: atom_id res chain seq x y z
N TYR A 1 3.16 -8.81 3.85
CA TYR A 1 3.69 -8.57 2.51
C TYR A 1 5.00 -7.79 2.67
N LEU A 2 6.02 -8.39 3.33
CA LEU A 2 7.24 -7.67 3.72
C LEU A 2 8.14 -7.38 2.50
N SER A 3 8.86 -6.25 2.52
CA SER A 3 9.86 -5.90 1.50
C SER A 3 11.13 -6.76 1.60
N GLU A 4 11.86 -6.86 0.50
CA GLU A 4 13.11 -7.63 0.40
C GLU A 4 14.16 -7.17 1.43
N ASP A 5 14.29 -5.86 1.67
CA ASP A 5 15.19 -5.30 2.68
C ASP A 5 14.76 -5.63 4.12
N ALA A 6 13.45 -5.60 4.41
CA ALA A 6 12.92 -5.99 5.72
C ALA A 6 13.05 -7.50 5.97
N MET A 7 13.09 -8.29 4.91
CA MET A 7 13.27 -9.75 4.97
C MET A 7 14.75 -10.14 5.09
N GLY A 8 15.64 -9.46 4.37
CA GLY A 8 17.09 -9.65 4.46
C GLY A 8 17.67 -9.22 5.81
N SER A 9 17.18 -8.12 6.39
CA SER A 9 17.61 -7.64 7.70
C SER A 9 17.08 -8.48 8.88
N LYS A 10 15.94 -9.16 8.73
CA LYS A 10 15.31 -9.95 9.80
C LYS A 10 15.69 -11.42 9.81
N PHE A 11 16.05 -12.00 8.65
CA PHE A 11 16.26 -13.45 8.53
C PHE A 11 17.56 -13.86 7.82
N GLY A 12 18.24 -12.95 7.11
CA GLY A 12 19.45 -13.30 6.35
C GLY A 12 19.27 -14.51 5.41
N ARG A 13 20.38 -15.03 4.88
CA ARG A 13 20.45 -16.37 4.26
C ARG A 13 20.96 -17.41 5.27
N ASP A 14 20.67 -17.21 6.54
CA ASP A 14 21.25 -18.03 7.60
C ASP A 14 20.52 -19.39 7.66
N LEU A 15 21.28 -20.44 7.43
CA LEU A 15 20.83 -21.84 7.46
C LEU A 15 20.36 -22.22 8.86
N ARG A 16 19.30 -23.04 8.97
CA ARG A 16 18.85 -23.59 10.27
C ARG A 16 19.80 -24.66 10.85
N SER A 17 20.74 -25.18 10.05
CA SER A 17 21.73 -26.20 10.43
C SER A 17 22.93 -26.18 9.48
N GLU A 18 24.12 -26.54 9.96
CA GLU A 18 25.39 -26.52 9.20
C GLU A 18 25.48 -27.54 8.04
N ASP A 19 24.48 -28.42 7.87
CA ASP A 19 24.45 -29.44 6.82
C ASP A 19 23.38 -29.17 5.74
N LEU A 20 23.81 -29.18 4.48
CA LEU A 20 22.95 -29.15 3.28
C LEU A 20 22.21 -30.49 3.15
N ASN A 21 20.95 -30.54 3.57
CA ASN A 21 20.09 -31.71 3.41
C ASN A 21 19.20 -31.55 2.17
N PHE A 22 19.47 -32.31 1.10
CA PHE A 22 18.62 -32.44 -0.10
C PHE A 22 17.27 -33.14 0.19
N GLY A 23 16.48 -32.63 1.13
CA GLY A 23 15.15 -33.11 1.47
C GLY A 23 14.12 -31.99 1.32
N TYR A 24 12.85 -32.33 1.08
CA TYR A 24 11.73 -31.37 0.99
C TYR A 24 11.42 -30.61 2.32
N GLY A 25 12.37 -30.58 3.26
CA GLY A 25 12.31 -29.82 4.50
C GLY A 25 12.73 -28.36 4.29
N VAL A 26 12.34 -27.50 5.22
CA VAL A 26 12.58 -26.05 5.16
C VAL A 26 14.06 -25.76 5.43
N GLU A 27 14.82 -25.39 4.40
CA GLU A 27 16.27 -25.20 4.44
C GLU A 27 16.66 -23.80 4.96
N PHE A 28 15.77 -22.80 4.78
CA PHE A 28 16.04 -21.40 5.12
C PHE A 28 14.99 -20.81 6.09
N GLN A 29 15.41 -19.89 6.97
CA GLN A 29 14.48 -19.23 7.91
C GLN A 29 13.35 -18.47 7.19
N VAL A 30 13.64 -17.88 6.03
CA VAL A 30 12.66 -17.17 5.20
C VAL A 30 11.51 -18.08 4.74
N GLU A 31 11.82 -19.32 4.35
CA GLU A 31 10.82 -20.30 3.92
C GLU A 31 9.93 -20.71 5.08
N SER A 32 10.49 -20.88 6.28
CA SER A 32 9.71 -21.20 7.49
C SER A 32 8.75 -20.07 7.83
N TYR A 33 9.21 -18.82 7.73
CA TYR A 33 8.40 -17.64 7.98
C TYR A 33 7.27 -17.52 6.96
N LEU A 34 7.58 -17.63 5.66
CA LEU A 34 6.59 -17.55 4.59
C LEU A 34 5.55 -18.67 4.70
N ARG A 35 5.97 -19.89 5.04
CA ARG A 35 5.05 -21.02 5.26
C ARG A 35 4.11 -20.75 6.44
N HIS A 36 4.65 -20.31 7.57
CA HIS A 36 3.82 -20.00 8.75
C HIS A 36 2.81 -18.87 8.47
N GLN A 37 3.23 -17.82 7.76
CA GLN A 37 2.33 -16.75 7.33
C GLN A 37 1.26 -17.24 6.34
N GLY A 38 1.64 -18.10 5.39
CA GLY A 38 0.71 -18.71 4.43
C GLY A 38 -0.33 -19.61 5.11
N ASP A 39 0.11 -20.46 6.04
CA ASP A 39 -0.77 -21.34 6.81
C ASP A 39 -1.76 -20.51 7.65
N THR A 40 -1.26 -19.49 8.34
CA THR A 40 -2.09 -18.58 9.14
C THR A 40 -3.13 -17.86 8.27
N PHE A 41 -2.73 -17.34 7.11
CA PHE A 41 -3.65 -16.70 6.17
C PHE A 41 -4.71 -17.68 5.66
N SER A 42 -4.32 -18.88 5.23
CA SER A 42 -5.25 -19.90 4.73
C SER A 42 -6.27 -20.37 5.77
N SER A 43 -5.93 -20.31 7.06
CA SER A 43 -6.82 -20.67 8.15
C SER A 43 -7.83 -19.57 8.53
N SER A 44 -7.53 -18.32 8.17
CA SER A 44 -8.29 -17.13 8.60
C SER A 44 -9.00 -16.40 7.46
N PHE A 45 -8.75 -16.79 6.21
CA PHE A 45 -9.32 -16.14 5.03
C PHE A 45 -9.96 -17.15 4.07
N ASP A 46 -11.20 -16.89 3.68
CA ASP A 46 -11.91 -17.74 2.72
C ASP A 46 -11.31 -17.63 1.31
N ALA A 47 -11.06 -18.77 0.69
CA ALA A 47 -10.43 -18.85 -0.62
C ALA A 47 -11.28 -18.24 -1.74
N ASN A 48 -12.61 -18.42 -1.70
CA ASN A 48 -13.50 -17.83 -2.72
C ASN A 48 -13.51 -16.31 -2.62
N THR A 49 -13.55 -15.78 -1.40
CA THR A 49 -13.45 -14.35 -1.13
C THR A 49 -12.12 -13.80 -1.64
N TYR A 50 -11.00 -14.52 -1.43
CA TYR A 50 -9.70 -14.12 -1.94
C TYR A 50 -9.68 -14.03 -3.48
N LEU A 51 -10.22 -15.03 -4.17
CA LEU A 51 -10.33 -15.03 -5.63
C LEU A 51 -11.18 -13.85 -6.14
N LEU A 52 -12.31 -13.57 -5.48
CA LEU A 52 -13.18 -12.46 -5.85
C LEU A 52 -12.48 -11.10 -5.63
N MET A 53 -11.79 -10.91 -4.51
CA MET A 53 -11.08 -9.66 -4.22
C MET A 53 -9.93 -9.43 -5.21
N THR A 54 -9.11 -10.44 -5.49
CA THR A 54 -8.02 -10.32 -6.47
C THR A 54 -8.57 -9.99 -7.86
N LYS A 55 -9.64 -10.66 -8.29
CA LYS A 55 -10.29 -10.38 -9.58
C LYS A 55 -10.86 -8.96 -9.63
N ALA A 56 -11.45 -8.46 -8.54
CA ALA A 56 -11.93 -7.09 -8.46
C ALA A 56 -10.80 -6.06 -8.55
N LEU A 57 -9.65 -6.33 -7.89
CA LEU A 57 -8.47 -5.48 -7.98
C LEU A 57 -7.87 -5.47 -9.39
N ASP A 58 -7.80 -6.63 -10.05
CA ASP A 58 -7.21 -6.75 -11.40
C ASP A 58 -8.06 -6.04 -12.48
N TYR A 59 -9.38 -6.02 -12.33
CA TYR A 59 -10.29 -5.35 -13.26
C TYR A 59 -10.62 -3.90 -12.91
N PHE A 60 -10.09 -3.38 -11.80
CA PHE A 60 -10.40 -2.02 -11.40
C PHE A 60 -9.74 -1.00 -12.33
N ASP A 61 -10.54 -0.46 -13.25
CA ASP A 61 -10.19 0.69 -14.07
C ASP A 61 -11.29 1.75 -13.98
N PRO A 62 -11.12 2.79 -13.14
CA PRO A 62 -12.11 3.85 -13.00
C PRO A 62 -12.22 4.72 -14.26
N ALA A 63 -11.23 4.70 -15.17
CA ALA A 63 -11.24 5.49 -16.40
C ALA A 63 -11.96 4.79 -17.56
N ALA A 64 -12.19 3.48 -17.49
CA ALA A 64 -12.76 2.66 -18.57
C ALA A 64 -14.07 3.24 -19.13
N VAL A 65 -15.05 3.51 -18.27
CA VAL A 65 -16.37 4.07 -18.66
C VAL A 65 -16.32 5.56 -19.05
N HIS A 66 -15.16 6.20 -18.89
CA HIS A 66 -14.92 7.59 -19.25
C HIS A 66 -13.99 7.75 -20.46
N GLY A 67 -13.89 6.70 -21.29
CA GLY A 67 -13.06 6.69 -22.51
C GLY A 67 -11.57 6.71 -22.20
N GLY A 68 -11.15 6.07 -21.11
CA GLY A 68 -9.75 6.02 -20.66
C GLY A 68 -9.24 7.33 -20.05
N VAL A 69 -10.11 8.31 -19.79
CA VAL A 69 -9.71 9.61 -19.24
C VAL A 69 -9.95 9.66 -17.74
N LEU A 70 -8.92 9.37 -16.95
CA LEU A 70 -9.01 9.34 -15.48
C LEU A 70 -9.51 10.67 -14.88
N ALA A 71 -9.14 11.81 -15.46
CA ALA A 71 -9.61 13.14 -15.00
C ALA A 71 -11.15 13.29 -15.09
N LYS A 72 -11.80 12.63 -16.06
CA LYS A 72 -13.28 12.62 -16.15
C LYS A 72 -13.88 11.76 -15.05
N ALA A 73 -13.25 10.62 -14.75
CA ALA A 73 -13.71 9.70 -13.70
C ALA A 73 -13.72 10.35 -12.31
N VAL A 74 -12.69 11.13 -11.98
CA VAL A 74 -12.58 11.79 -10.67
C VAL A 74 -13.32 13.14 -10.60
N LYS A 75 -13.85 13.65 -11.72
CA LYS A 75 -14.53 14.95 -11.79
C LYS A 75 -15.75 15.09 -10.85
N PRO A 76 -16.57 14.06 -10.59
CA PRO A 76 -17.71 14.19 -9.69
C PRO A 76 -17.35 14.37 -8.21
N ALA A 77 -16.13 14.00 -7.80
CA ALA A 77 -15.74 14.02 -6.39
C ALA A 77 -15.73 15.45 -5.82
N GLN A 78 -16.22 15.63 -4.59
CA GLN A 78 -16.36 16.94 -3.94
C GLN A 78 -15.39 17.15 -2.78
N CYS A 79 -14.67 16.12 -2.36
CA CYS A 79 -13.73 16.18 -1.25
C CYS A 79 -12.33 16.66 -1.67
N PRO A 80 -11.53 17.20 -0.73
CA PRO A 80 -10.10 17.33 -0.91
C PRO A 80 -9.42 15.95 -0.91
N PHE A 81 -8.30 15.84 -1.61
CA PHE A 81 -7.55 14.59 -1.75
C PHE A 81 -6.16 14.68 -1.10
N LEU A 82 -5.78 13.61 -0.41
CA LEU A 82 -4.40 13.33 -0.05
C LEU A 82 -3.96 12.07 -0.80
N VAL A 83 -2.90 12.18 -1.61
CA VAL A 83 -2.30 11.05 -2.31
C VAL A 83 -0.90 10.82 -1.73
N VAL A 84 -0.69 9.65 -1.13
CA VAL A 84 0.60 9.23 -0.56
C VAL A 84 1.15 8.08 -1.40
N SER A 85 2.47 8.06 -1.58
CA SER A 85 3.20 6.94 -2.18
C SER A 85 4.52 6.71 -1.43
N PHE A 86 5.11 5.53 -1.60
CA PHE A 86 6.37 5.14 -0.97
C PHE A 86 7.41 4.80 -2.03
N THR A 87 8.64 5.25 -1.86
CA THR A 87 9.72 5.15 -2.87
C THR A 87 10.01 3.71 -3.31
N SER A 88 9.91 2.74 -2.39
CA SER A 88 10.18 1.32 -2.64
C SER A 88 8.94 0.48 -2.95
N ASP A 89 7.73 1.06 -3.04
CA ASP A 89 6.54 0.29 -3.42
C ASP A 89 6.65 -0.12 -4.90
N TRP A 90 6.78 -1.42 -5.14
CA TRP A 90 6.83 -1.99 -6.48
C TRP A 90 5.46 -2.48 -6.96
N ARG A 91 4.52 -2.75 -6.04
CA ARG A 91 3.17 -3.24 -6.35
C ARG A 91 2.26 -2.11 -6.83
N PHE A 92 2.41 -0.93 -6.24
CA PHE A 92 1.75 0.31 -6.61
C PHE A 92 2.79 1.45 -6.70
N PRO A 93 3.60 1.48 -7.78
CA PRO A 93 4.74 2.36 -7.86
C PRO A 93 4.36 3.84 -7.81
N PRO A 94 5.22 4.74 -7.29
CA PRO A 94 4.95 6.19 -7.21
C PRO A 94 4.53 6.84 -8.53
N SER A 95 4.88 6.25 -9.68
CA SER A 95 4.36 6.68 -10.99
C SER A 95 2.83 6.62 -11.08
N ARG A 96 2.18 5.60 -10.53
CA ARG A 96 0.71 5.45 -10.50
C ARG A 96 0.05 6.48 -9.60
N SER A 97 0.63 6.74 -8.42
CA SER A 97 0.13 7.81 -7.54
C SER A 97 0.28 9.20 -8.16
N ARG A 98 1.38 9.46 -8.89
CA ARG A 98 1.53 10.69 -9.69
C ARG A 98 0.51 10.79 -10.81
N GLU A 99 0.20 9.69 -11.49
CA GLU A 99 -0.84 9.62 -12.52
C GLU A 99 -2.20 10.05 -11.94
N LEU A 100 -2.59 9.51 -10.78
CA LEU A 100 -3.81 9.88 -10.07
C LEU A 100 -3.79 11.36 -9.63
N ALA A 101 -2.70 11.83 -9.02
CA ALA A 101 -2.56 13.22 -8.59
C ALA A 101 -2.71 14.19 -9.78
N ASN A 102 -2.07 13.88 -10.91
CA ASN A 102 -2.20 14.67 -12.14
C ASN A 102 -3.63 14.68 -12.68
N ALA A 103 -4.33 13.55 -12.63
CA ALA A 103 -5.74 13.48 -13.04
C ALA A 103 -6.65 14.33 -12.14
N LEU A 104 -6.42 14.31 -10.83
CA LEU A 104 -7.12 15.15 -9.85
C LEU A 104 -6.88 16.65 -10.12
N ILE A 105 -5.63 17.05 -10.37
CA ILE A 105 -5.29 18.45 -10.74
C ILE A 105 -6.03 18.85 -12.02
N ARG A 106 -5.98 18.02 -13.08
CA ARG A 106 -6.67 18.28 -14.35
C ARG A 106 -8.18 18.38 -14.19
N ALA A 107 -8.75 17.70 -13.20
CA ALA A 107 -10.17 17.75 -12.87
C ALA A 107 -10.54 18.94 -11.95
N GLY A 108 -9.59 19.81 -11.63
CA GLY A 108 -9.79 20.98 -10.76
C GLY A 108 -10.01 20.62 -9.30
N LYS A 109 -9.46 19.49 -8.83
CA LYS A 109 -9.59 19.05 -7.43
C LYS A 109 -8.47 19.61 -6.56
N SER A 110 -8.81 19.92 -5.30
CA SER A 110 -7.82 20.20 -4.26
C SER A 110 -7.10 18.90 -3.93
N VAL A 111 -5.81 18.83 -4.22
CA VAL A 111 -4.99 17.63 -4.01
C VAL A 111 -3.66 17.98 -3.39
N SER A 112 -3.26 17.21 -2.39
CA SER A 112 -1.91 17.20 -1.83
C SER A 112 -1.27 15.87 -2.16
N TYR A 113 -0.07 15.89 -2.74
CA TYR A 113 0.69 14.69 -3.09
C TYR A 113 2.02 14.66 -2.33
N VAL A 114 2.35 13.51 -1.74
CA VAL A 114 3.65 13.27 -1.12
C VAL A 114 4.19 11.90 -1.54
N ASN A 115 5.48 11.86 -1.85
CA ASN A 115 6.23 10.62 -1.97
C ASN A 115 7.14 10.51 -0.75
N ILE A 116 6.95 9.44 0.02
CA ILE A 116 7.65 9.19 1.28
C ILE A 116 8.78 8.22 0.99
N ASP A 117 9.98 8.59 1.44
CA ASP A 117 11.10 7.68 1.37
C ASP A 117 10.97 6.62 2.45
N SER A 118 10.84 5.36 2.07
CA SER A 118 10.69 4.24 3.01
C SER A 118 11.19 2.95 2.35
N PRO A 119 11.95 2.09 3.03
CA PRO A 119 12.45 0.81 2.49
C PRO A 119 11.42 -0.34 2.62
N HIS A 120 10.26 -0.08 3.21
CA HIS A 120 9.29 -1.12 3.58
C HIS A 120 8.32 -1.50 2.45
N GLY A 121 8.52 -0.98 1.25
CA GLY A 121 7.70 -1.27 0.09
C GLY A 121 6.24 -0.88 0.30
N HIS A 122 5.34 -1.75 -0.19
CA HIS A 122 3.90 -1.56 -0.07
C HIS A 122 3.42 -1.52 1.38
N ASP A 123 3.98 -2.36 2.26
CA ASP A 123 3.54 -2.45 3.66
C ASP A 123 3.93 -1.22 4.50
N ALA A 124 4.65 -0.24 3.94
CA ALA A 124 5.07 0.97 4.63
C ALA A 124 3.92 1.75 5.28
N PHE A 125 2.70 1.73 4.71
CA PHE A 125 1.54 2.41 5.31
C PHE A 125 0.96 1.71 6.55
N LEU A 126 1.31 0.43 6.77
CA LEU A 126 0.89 -0.36 7.94
C LEU A 126 1.91 -0.31 9.07
N LEU A 127 3.12 0.19 8.79
CA LEU A 127 4.21 0.25 9.75
C LEU A 127 4.32 1.65 10.37
N PRO A 128 4.99 1.77 11.54
CA PRO A 128 5.31 3.07 12.12
C PRO A 128 6.21 3.88 11.17
N GLU A 129 5.61 4.83 10.45
CA GLU A 129 6.30 5.74 9.54
C GLU A 129 6.02 7.19 9.96
N PRO A 130 6.91 7.84 10.73
CA PRO A 130 6.66 9.15 11.33
C PRO A 130 6.31 10.23 10.30
N ARG A 131 6.94 10.18 9.12
CA ARG A 131 6.67 11.15 8.06
C ARG A 131 5.27 10.96 7.47
N TYR A 132 4.84 9.72 7.29
CA TYR A 132 3.49 9.39 6.82
C TYR A 132 2.43 9.85 7.82
N GLN A 133 2.62 9.50 9.09
CA GLN A 133 1.70 9.87 10.17
C GLN A 133 1.57 11.39 10.33
N ALA A 134 2.68 12.14 10.25
CA ALA A 134 2.65 13.59 10.33
C ALA A 134 1.88 14.23 9.17
N VAL A 135 2.09 13.76 7.93
CA VAL A 135 1.35 14.28 6.77
C VAL A 135 -0.14 13.94 6.86
N PHE A 136 -0.47 12.71 7.23
CA PHE A 136 -1.84 12.27 7.41
C PHE A 136 -2.56 13.10 8.48
N ALA A 137 -1.94 13.27 9.66
CA ALA A 137 -2.48 14.07 10.74
C ALA A 137 -2.71 15.52 10.32
N ALA A 138 -1.73 16.15 9.67
CA ALA A 138 -1.85 17.53 9.20
C ALA A 138 -3.00 17.71 8.19
N PHE A 139 -3.18 16.76 7.27
CA PHE A 139 -4.30 16.77 6.33
C PHE A 139 -5.64 16.63 7.04
N MET A 140 -5.76 15.69 7.98
CA MET A 140 -6.99 15.47 8.75
C MET A 140 -7.33 16.66 9.65
N SER A 141 -6.35 17.27 10.32
CA SER A 141 -6.55 18.50 11.10
C SER A 141 -7.04 19.66 10.23
N ARG A 142 -6.48 19.82 9.02
CA ARG A 142 -6.97 20.82 8.07
C ARG A 142 -8.42 20.55 7.68
N ALA A 143 -8.76 19.30 7.34
CA ALA A 143 -10.11 18.91 6.96
C ALA A 143 -11.12 19.12 8.10
N ALA A 144 -10.75 18.78 9.35
CA ALA A 144 -11.59 19.01 10.53
C ALA A 144 -11.89 20.50 10.74
N ARG A 145 -10.87 21.36 10.58
CA ARG A 145 -11.02 22.82 10.67
C ARG A 145 -11.93 23.39 9.59
N GLU A 146 -11.77 22.94 8.34
CA GLU A 146 -12.61 23.35 7.21
C GLU A 146 -14.08 22.95 7.39
N LEU A 147 -14.34 21.86 8.11
CA LEU A 147 -15.68 21.38 8.46
C LEU A 147 -16.23 21.96 9.77
N GLY A 148 -15.44 22.77 10.49
CA GLY A 148 -15.85 23.33 11.80
C GLY A 148 -16.02 22.28 12.90
N LEU A 149 -15.30 21.15 12.80
CA LEU A 149 -15.35 20.03 13.75
C LEU A 149 -14.34 20.17 14.91
N GLU A 150 -13.62 21.28 14.99
CA GLU A 150 -12.75 21.55 16.14
C GLU A 150 -13.62 21.76 17.39
N GLU A 151 -13.31 21.06 18.49
CA GLU A 151 -13.91 21.37 19.78
C GLU A 151 -13.59 22.83 20.12
N ARG A 152 -14.62 23.63 20.35
CA ARG A 152 -14.45 24.96 20.96
C ARG A 152 -13.86 24.73 22.34
N SER A 153 -12.54 24.88 22.45
CA SER A 153 -11.84 24.96 23.74
C SER A 153 -12.21 26.26 24.46
#